data_AF-A0AAU3NVG3-F1
#
_entry.id   AF-A0AAU3NVG3-F1
#
_cell.length_a   1.000
_cell.length_b   1.000
_cell.length_c   1.000
_cell.angle_alpha   90.00
_cell.angle_beta   90.00
_cell.angle_gamma   90.00
#
_symmetry.space_group_name_H-M   'P 1'
#
loop_
_entity.id
_entity.type
_entity.pdbx_description
1 polymer ?
#
loop_
_entity_poly.entity_id
_entity_poly.type
_entity_poly.pdbx_seq_one_letter_code
_entity_poly.pdbx_strand_id
1 'polypeptide(L)'
;MPSSITYTAVLDVRRETAETPARLLREHRGRLGTRKNTRSPGVFKQAVLVLRWFIDGARLSQLARDNGISLPTAYRYLHKGLTTLADHAPDLSTVLERATAAGYTHLNLDGTIIRTDRVAAPGPNGADLWWSGKHKHHGGNVQVISAPDGWPLWVSPVRPGREHDTTCARTHGLLAALNRLATILDIPTLTDLGHENAGPGFRHPVKKPRGRELTTRHKTFNQVIRGIHGAAERANDLLKATFKALRRVSLDPGSITRIARAALVLLQLETGRTT
;
A
#
# COMPACT_ATOMS: atom_id res chain seq x y z
N MET A 1 -18.41 34.20 -15.61
CA MET A 1 -17.85 33.55 -14.42
C MET A 1 -18.62 32.26 -14.18
N PRO A 2 -18.02 31.06 -14.19
CA PRO A 2 -18.75 29.87 -13.78
C PRO A 2 -19.22 30.05 -12.33
N SER A 3 -20.51 29.91 -12.07
CA SER A 3 -21.07 29.99 -10.71
C SER A 3 -20.55 28.81 -9.89
N SER A 4 -19.87 29.09 -8.78
CA SER A 4 -19.41 28.06 -7.85
C SER A 4 -20.32 28.01 -6.63
N ILE A 5 -20.62 26.81 -6.15
CA ILE A 5 -21.37 26.59 -4.90
C ILE A 5 -20.36 26.20 -3.81
N THR A 6 -20.38 26.92 -2.68
CA THR A 6 -19.59 26.59 -1.49
C THR A 6 -20.39 25.65 -0.59
N TYR A 7 -19.72 24.60 -0.10
CA TYR A 7 -20.28 23.68 0.90
C TYR A 7 -19.26 23.44 2.01
N THR A 8 -19.75 23.13 3.21
CA THR A 8 -18.93 22.71 4.34
C THR A 8 -18.95 21.18 4.42
N ALA A 9 -17.79 20.57 4.68
CA ALA A 9 -17.65 19.13 4.84
C ALA A 9 -16.74 18.80 6.01
N VAL A 10 -16.97 17.62 6.59
CA VAL A 10 -16.14 17.03 7.64
C VAL A 10 -15.32 15.92 7.01
N LEU A 11 -14.01 15.90 7.31
CA LEU A 11 -13.16 14.77 6.97
C LEU A 11 -13.25 13.77 8.13
N ASP A 12 -13.77 12.58 7.86
CA ASP A 12 -13.99 11.54 8.86
C ASP A 12 -12.67 10.83 9.22
N VAL A 13 -11.87 11.49 10.06
CA VAL A 13 -10.63 10.99 10.64
C VAL A 13 -10.47 11.52 12.05
N ARG A 14 -9.76 10.77 12.89
CA ARG A 14 -9.33 11.28 14.19
C ARG A 14 -8.46 12.52 14.04
N ARG A 15 -8.59 13.46 14.97
CA ARG A 15 -7.79 14.69 14.99
C ARG A 15 -6.30 14.36 15.12
N GLU A 16 -5.98 13.35 15.91
CA GLU A 16 -4.62 12.85 16.14
C GLU A 16 -3.96 12.35 14.84
N THR A 17 -4.76 11.76 13.94
CA THR A 17 -4.34 11.33 12.59
C THR A 17 -4.00 12.51 11.69
N ALA A 18 -4.57 13.71 11.93
CA ALA A 18 -4.20 14.94 11.23
C ALA A 18 -3.03 15.68 11.91
N GLU A 19 -2.95 15.62 13.23
CA GLU A 19 -1.90 16.27 14.00
C GLU A 19 -0.54 15.59 13.82
N THR A 20 -0.51 14.26 13.69
CA THR A 20 0.74 13.53 13.49
C THR A 20 1.44 13.92 12.18
N PRO A 21 0.80 13.85 10.99
CA PRO A 21 1.41 14.34 9.75
C PRO A 21 1.78 15.83 9.83
N ALA A 22 1.00 16.66 10.54
CA ALA A 22 1.33 18.08 10.73
C ALA A 22 2.63 18.28 11.54
N ARG A 23 2.84 17.47 12.58
CA ARG A 23 4.08 17.43 13.38
C ARG A 23 5.26 16.96 12.53
N LEU A 24 5.11 15.86 11.81
CA LEU A 24 6.17 15.34 10.93
C LEU A 24 6.56 16.37 9.84
N LEU A 25 5.57 17.06 9.27
CA LEU A 25 5.80 18.15 8.30
C LEU A 25 6.53 19.35 8.93
N ARG A 26 6.24 19.67 10.20
CA ARG A 26 6.92 20.73 10.95
C ARG A 26 8.38 20.38 11.17
N GLU A 27 8.65 19.17 11.65
CA GLU A 27 10.01 18.66 11.86
C GLU A 27 10.80 18.63 10.56
N HIS A 28 10.21 18.13 9.48
CA HIS A 28 10.83 18.12 8.16
C HIS A 28 11.11 19.55 7.65
N ARG A 29 10.20 20.52 7.84
CA ARG A 29 10.45 21.94 7.51
C ARG A 29 11.61 22.52 8.33
N GLY A 30 11.71 22.13 9.61
CA GLY A 30 12.80 22.52 10.51
C GLY A 30 14.16 21.99 10.03
N ARG A 31 14.24 20.69 9.69
CA ARG A 31 15.45 20.06 9.12
C ARG A 31 15.96 20.75 7.86
N LEU A 32 15.05 21.22 7.00
CA LEU A 32 15.40 21.95 5.77
C LEU A 32 15.70 23.45 6.00
N GLY A 33 15.67 23.95 7.24
CA GLY A 33 15.87 25.38 7.52
C GLY A 33 14.80 26.28 6.89
N THR A 34 13.56 25.77 6.70
CA THR A 34 12.49 26.58 6.10
C THR A 34 12.16 27.77 7.01
N ARG A 35 12.39 29.00 6.52
CA ARG A 35 12.11 30.24 7.25
C ARG A 35 10.67 30.27 7.78
N LYS A 36 10.51 30.70 9.04
CA LYS A 36 9.19 30.85 9.69
C LYS A 36 8.30 31.79 8.86
N ASN A 37 6.99 31.52 8.85
CA ASN A 37 5.96 32.34 8.17
C ASN A 37 6.11 32.54 6.65
N THR A 38 6.99 31.78 5.97
CA THR A 38 7.18 31.89 4.50
C THR A 38 6.35 30.89 3.67
N ARG A 39 5.57 30.02 4.33
CA ARG A 39 4.81 28.96 3.66
C ARG A 39 3.34 29.01 4.06
N SER A 40 2.48 29.29 3.09
CA SER A 40 1.03 29.10 3.19
C SER A 40 0.61 27.82 2.43
N PRO A 41 -0.31 27.00 2.96
CA PRO A 41 -0.86 27.12 4.30
C PRO A 41 0.09 26.50 5.35
N GLY A 42 -0.25 26.68 6.63
CA GLY A 42 0.45 26.08 7.76
C GLY A 42 0.45 24.54 7.71
N VAL A 43 1.30 23.90 8.53
CA VAL A 43 1.51 22.43 8.50
C VAL A 43 0.23 21.62 8.76
N PHE A 44 -0.68 22.12 9.60
CA PHE A 44 -1.95 21.44 9.86
C PHE A 44 -2.87 21.46 8.63
N LYS A 45 -3.05 22.62 8.00
CA LYS A 45 -3.79 22.72 6.74
C LYS A 45 -3.13 21.91 5.61
N GLN A 46 -1.79 21.85 5.56
CA GLN A 46 -1.08 20.96 4.63
C GLN A 46 -1.38 19.48 4.92
N ALA A 47 -1.39 19.06 6.19
CA ALA A 47 -1.76 17.70 6.57
C ALA A 47 -3.20 17.37 6.15
N VAL A 48 -4.16 18.27 6.41
CA VAL A 48 -5.55 18.11 5.96
C VAL A 48 -5.65 18.02 4.43
N LEU A 49 -4.87 18.81 3.69
CA LEU A 49 -4.79 18.70 2.23
C LEU A 49 -4.36 17.29 1.79
N VAL A 50 -3.33 16.73 2.42
CA VAL A 50 -2.82 15.37 2.15
C VAL A 50 -3.87 14.32 2.50
N LEU A 51 -4.53 14.45 3.66
CA LEU A 51 -5.56 13.50 4.09
C LEU A 51 -6.79 13.53 3.18
N ARG A 52 -7.28 14.70 2.77
CA ARG A 52 -8.37 14.82 1.78
C ARG A 52 -7.99 14.21 0.44
N TRP A 53 -6.73 14.35 0.02
CA TRP A 53 -6.25 13.66 -1.18
C TRP A 53 -6.31 12.14 -1.03
N PHE A 54 -5.87 11.60 0.12
CA PHE A 54 -5.87 10.16 0.39
C PHE A 54 -7.28 9.56 0.51
N ILE A 55 -8.12 10.16 1.35
CA ILE A 55 -9.38 9.59 1.81
C ILE A 55 -10.50 9.89 0.81
N ASP A 56 -10.60 11.13 0.35
CA ASP A 56 -11.66 11.52 -0.58
C ASP A 56 -11.26 11.30 -2.04
N GLY A 57 -9.97 11.12 -2.34
CA GLY A 57 -9.49 11.14 -3.72
C GLY A 57 -9.66 12.53 -4.36
N ALA A 58 -9.63 13.58 -3.54
CA ALA A 58 -9.90 14.95 -3.99
C ALA A 58 -8.91 15.38 -5.09
N ARG A 59 -9.42 16.03 -6.15
CA ARG A 59 -8.59 16.55 -7.24
C ARG A 59 -7.64 17.63 -6.71
N LEU A 60 -6.38 17.60 -7.12
CA LEU A 60 -5.39 18.60 -6.68
C LEU A 60 -5.76 20.03 -7.03
N SER A 61 -6.46 20.26 -8.14
CA SER A 61 -6.99 21.58 -8.51
C SER A 61 -8.05 22.10 -7.52
N GLN A 62 -8.89 21.22 -7.00
CA GLN A 62 -9.85 21.55 -5.94
C GLN A 62 -9.12 21.82 -4.63
N LEU A 63 -8.19 20.96 -4.23
CA LEU A 63 -7.38 21.16 -3.02
C LEU A 63 -6.58 22.47 -3.05
N ALA A 64 -6.05 22.85 -4.22
CA ALA A 64 -5.36 24.11 -4.42
C ALA A 64 -6.30 25.31 -4.20
N ARG A 65 -7.48 25.28 -4.82
CA ARG A 65 -8.53 26.31 -4.67
C ARG A 65 -8.98 26.44 -3.21
N ASP A 66 -9.34 25.33 -2.58
CA ASP A 66 -9.85 25.28 -1.21
C ASP A 66 -8.84 25.82 -0.18
N ASN A 67 -7.54 25.78 -0.51
CA ASN A 67 -6.46 26.28 0.35
C ASN A 67 -5.89 27.64 -0.09
N GLY A 68 -6.42 28.26 -1.15
CA GLY A 68 -5.92 29.55 -1.67
C GLY A 68 -4.46 29.49 -2.13
N ILE A 69 -4.02 28.37 -2.71
CA ILE A 69 -2.65 28.16 -3.21
C ILE A 69 -2.63 27.81 -4.69
N SER A 70 -1.48 28.03 -5.34
CA SER A 70 -1.29 27.60 -6.72
C SER A 70 -1.28 26.07 -6.86
N LEU A 71 -1.70 25.56 -8.01
CA LEU A 71 -1.67 24.11 -8.30
C LEU A 71 -0.25 23.51 -8.14
N PRO A 72 0.84 24.14 -8.64
CA PRO A 72 2.19 23.63 -8.38
C PRO A 72 2.54 23.57 -6.89
N THR A 73 2.02 24.49 -6.07
CA THR A 73 2.22 24.46 -4.62
C THR A 73 1.46 23.31 -3.97
N ALA A 74 0.23 23.02 -4.43
CA ALA A 74 -0.54 21.86 -3.98
C ALA A 74 0.19 20.54 -4.31
N TYR A 75 0.73 20.37 -5.53
CA TYR A 75 1.56 19.22 -5.89
C TYR A 75 2.78 19.09 -4.98
N ARG A 76 3.55 20.18 -4.81
CA ARG A 76 4.74 20.19 -3.94
C ARG A 76 4.39 19.78 -2.51
N TYR A 77 3.27 20.26 -1.98
CA TYR A 77 2.82 19.92 -0.63
C TYR A 77 2.29 18.51 -0.50
N LEU A 78 1.60 17.99 -1.51
CA LEU A 78 1.22 16.59 -1.56
C LEU A 78 2.47 15.71 -1.55
N HIS A 79 3.41 15.89 -2.48
CA HIS A 79 4.64 15.10 -2.52
C HIS A 79 5.45 15.17 -1.24
N LYS A 80 5.53 16.36 -0.63
CA LYS A 80 6.18 16.52 0.68
C LYS A 80 5.48 15.71 1.77
N GLY A 81 4.15 15.73 1.82
CA GLY A 81 3.37 14.92 2.74
C GLY A 81 3.56 13.42 2.50
N LEU A 82 3.51 12.99 1.23
CA LEU A 82 3.73 11.59 0.84
C LEU A 82 5.11 11.09 1.27
N THR A 83 6.18 11.84 0.97
CA THR A 83 7.53 11.46 1.41
C THR A 83 7.62 11.42 2.93
N THR A 84 7.15 12.47 3.61
CA THR A 84 7.21 12.55 5.07
C THR A 84 6.51 11.36 5.74
N LEU A 85 5.34 10.96 5.25
CA LEU A 85 4.63 9.79 5.78
C LEU A 85 5.29 8.48 5.39
N ALA A 86 5.68 8.32 4.12
CA ALA A 86 6.30 7.08 3.64
C ALA A 86 7.63 6.76 4.34
N ASP A 87 8.39 7.78 4.75
CA ASP A 87 9.64 7.63 5.52
C ASP A 87 9.41 7.01 6.91
N HIS A 88 8.17 7.02 7.41
CA HIS A 88 7.78 6.42 8.70
C HIS A 88 7.15 5.02 8.55
N ALA A 89 7.01 4.51 7.32
CA ALA A 89 6.56 3.13 7.13
C ALA A 89 7.66 2.16 7.59
N PRO A 90 7.30 1.08 8.31
CA PRO A 90 8.30 0.15 8.80
C PRO A 90 8.98 -0.58 7.64
N ASP A 91 10.27 -0.86 7.76
CA ASP A 91 10.96 -1.75 6.83
C ASP A 91 10.59 -3.22 7.09
N LEU A 92 11.03 -4.10 6.20
CA LEU A 92 10.69 -5.51 6.27
C LEU A 92 11.24 -6.16 7.55
N SER A 93 12.48 -5.86 7.95
CA SER A 93 13.08 -6.44 9.16
C SER A 93 12.27 -6.08 10.39
N THR A 94 11.95 -4.80 10.54
CA THR A 94 11.14 -4.27 11.64
C THR A 94 9.78 -4.97 11.72
N VAL A 95 9.13 -5.22 10.57
CA VAL A 95 7.85 -5.92 10.54
C VAL A 95 7.97 -7.37 10.96
N LEU A 96 8.99 -8.09 10.49
CA LEU A 96 9.20 -9.49 10.84
C LEU A 96 9.58 -9.65 12.33
N GLU A 97 10.38 -8.75 12.87
CA GLU A 97 10.71 -8.68 14.30
C GLU A 97 9.46 -8.44 15.14
N ARG A 98 8.63 -7.47 14.77
CA ARG A 98 7.37 -7.18 15.46
C ARG A 98 6.37 -8.32 15.38
N ALA A 99 6.25 -8.97 14.22
CA ALA A 99 5.40 -10.14 14.04
C ALA A 99 5.82 -11.30 14.94
N THR A 100 7.14 -11.50 15.07
CA THR A 100 7.71 -12.51 15.97
C THR A 100 7.41 -12.16 17.43
N ALA A 101 7.65 -10.91 17.84
CA ALA A 101 7.37 -10.45 19.19
C ALA A 101 5.87 -10.51 19.54
N ALA A 102 4.99 -10.31 18.56
CA ALA A 102 3.55 -10.46 18.71
C ALA A 102 3.06 -11.92 18.75
N GLY A 103 3.94 -12.90 18.53
CA GLY A 103 3.62 -14.32 18.58
C GLY A 103 2.73 -14.81 17.43
N TYR A 104 2.84 -14.21 16.24
CA TYR A 104 2.05 -14.64 15.09
C TYR A 104 2.42 -16.05 14.63
N THR A 105 1.39 -16.88 14.45
CA THR A 105 1.52 -18.27 14.01
C THR A 105 1.88 -18.40 12.54
N HIS A 106 1.57 -17.39 11.74
CA HIS A 106 1.88 -17.30 10.33
C HIS A 106 1.80 -15.84 9.88
N LEU A 107 2.33 -15.58 8.70
CA LEU A 107 2.08 -14.35 7.96
C LEU A 107 1.31 -14.63 6.69
N ASN A 108 0.67 -13.61 6.16
CA ASN A 108 -0.03 -13.66 4.87
C ASN A 108 0.73 -12.81 3.85
N LEU A 109 0.86 -13.31 2.62
CA LEU A 109 1.43 -12.57 1.49
C LEU A 109 0.45 -12.58 0.33
N ASP A 110 0.03 -11.39 -0.10
CA ASP A 110 -0.80 -11.22 -1.29
C ASP A 110 -0.33 -10.05 -2.16
N GLY A 111 -0.52 -10.19 -3.46
CA GLY A 111 -0.17 -9.22 -4.49
C GLY A 111 -1.39 -8.45 -4.96
N THR A 112 -1.26 -7.13 -5.09
CA THR A 112 -2.35 -6.28 -5.54
C THR A 112 -1.91 -5.29 -6.61
N ILE A 113 -2.72 -5.14 -7.66
CA ILE A 113 -2.54 -4.05 -8.63
C ILE A 113 -3.24 -2.79 -8.12
N ILE A 114 -2.46 -1.71 -8.01
CA ILE A 114 -2.94 -0.34 -7.84
C ILE A 114 -3.12 0.27 -9.23
N ARG A 115 -4.35 0.58 -9.61
CA ARG A 115 -4.68 1.15 -10.92
C ARG A 115 -3.99 2.49 -11.10
N THR A 116 -3.55 2.78 -12.32
CA THR A 116 -3.06 4.10 -12.69
C THR A 116 -3.81 4.63 -13.90
N ASP A 117 -3.64 5.92 -14.18
CA ASP A 117 -3.87 6.41 -15.54
C ASP A 117 -2.96 5.69 -16.54
N ARG A 118 -3.33 5.72 -17.82
CA ARG A 118 -2.54 5.10 -18.89
C ARG A 118 -1.19 5.80 -18.95
N VAL A 119 -0.13 5.02 -18.77
CA VAL A 119 1.25 5.46 -18.94
C VAL A 119 1.88 4.57 -19.99
N ALA A 120 2.00 5.11 -21.21
CA ALA A 120 2.67 4.44 -22.30
C ALA A 120 4.17 4.41 -22.01
N ALA A 121 4.64 3.30 -21.44
CA ALA A 121 6.04 3.02 -21.22
C ALA A 121 6.39 1.70 -21.92
N PRO A 122 7.39 1.66 -22.81
CA PRO A 122 7.75 0.43 -23.50
C PRO A 122 8.32 -0.58 -22.50
N GLY A 123 7.69 -1.75 -22.43
CA GLY A 123 8.20 -2.93 -21.74
C GLY A 123 8.85 -3.92 -22.70
N PRO A 124 9.33 -5.06 -22.18
CA PRO A 124 9.86 -6.13 -23.00
C PRO A 124 8.88 -6.56 -24.10
N ASN A 125 9.41 -6.78 -25.30
CA ASN A 125 8.66 -7.17 -26.50
C ASN A 125 7.67 -6.11 -27.01
N GLY A 126 7.86 -4.83 -26.66
CA GLY A 126 7.00 -3.72 -27.10
C GLY A 126 5.65 -3.64 -26.40
N ALA A 127 5.37 -4.54 -25.45
CA ALA A 127 4.18 -4.47 -24.62
C ALA A 127 4.27 -3.29 -23.64
N ASP A 128 3.12 -2.73 -23.24
CA ASP A 128 3.11 -1.67 -22.24
C ASP A 128 3.57 -2.20 -20.87
N LEU A 129 4.59 -1.55 -20.30
CA LEU A 129 5.25 -1.94 -19.06
C LEU A 129 4.27 -2.02 -17.89
N TRP A 130 3.34 -1.06 -17.80
CA TRP A 130 2.40 -0.94 -16.69
C TRP A 130 1.09 -1.68 -16.94
N TRP A 131 0.90 -2.27 -18.12
CA TRP A 131 -0.32 -3.02 -18.42
C TRP A 131 -0.35 -4.39 -17.75
N SER A 132 -1.33 -4.61 -16.89
CA SER A 132 -1.58 -5.93 -16.31
C SER A 132 -2.46 -6.79 -17.21
N GLY A 133 -1.89 -7.86 -17.77
CA GLY A 133 -2.63 -8.81 -18.61
C GLY A 133 -3.76 -9.54 -17.87
N LYS A 134 -3.58 -9.81 -16.57
CA LYS A 134 -4.56 -10.44 -15.67
C LYS A 134 -5.74 -9.51 -15.39
N HIS A 135 -5.47 -8.26 -15.05
CA HIS A 135 -6.48 -7.31 -14.59
C HIS A 135 -7.03 -6.38 -15.70
N LYS A 136 -6.46 -6.42 -16.91
CA LYS A 136 -6.89 -5.65 -18.10
C LYS A 136 -6.92 -4.13 -17.86
N HIS A 137 -5.95 -3.62 -17.11
CA HIS A 137 -5.75 -2.18 -16.91
C HIS A 137 -4.29 -1.85 -16.60
N HIS A 138 -3.91 -0.58 -16.76
CA HIS A 138 -2.62 -0.08 -16.28
C HIS A 138 -2.60 -0.02 -14.75
N GLY A 139 -1.46 -0.34 -14.17
CA GLY A 139 -1.26 -0.23 -12.74
C GLY A 139 0.09 -0.73 -12.29
N GLY A 140 0.43 -0.46 -11.04
CA GLY A 140 1.60 -0.98 -10.38
C GLY A 140 1.26 -2.16 -9.48
N ASN A 141 2.07 -3.21 -9.53
CA ASN A 141 1.99 -4.36 -8.64
C ASN A 141 2.71 -4.05 -7.31
N VAL A 142 2.00 -4.22 -6.19
CA VAL A 142 2.55 -4.09 -4.84
C VAL A 142 2.22 -5.37 -4.06
N GLN A 143 3.20 -5.89 -3.34
CA GLN A 143 3.04 -7.03 -2.45
C GLN A 143 2.78 -6.53 -1.02
N VAL A 144 1.84 -7.16 -0.33
CA VAL A 144 1.43 -6.78 1.03
C VAL A 144 1.63 -7.96 1.96
N ILE A 145 2.34 -7.72 3.07
CA ILE A 145 2.41 -8.68 4.18
C ILE A 145 1.35 -8.28 5.19
N SER A 146 0.58 -9.25 5.66
CA SER A 146 -0.43 -9.04 6.69
C SER A 146 -0.33 -10.06 7.82
N ALA A 147 -0.88 -9.67 8.98
CA ALA A 147 -1.08 -10.54 10.12
C ALA A 147 -2.15 -11.61 9.81
N PRO A 148 -2.27 -12.67 10.64
CA PRO A 148 -3.27 -13.73 10.47
C PRO A 148 -4.71 -13.25 10.27
N ASP A 149 -5.08 -12.13 10.89
CA ASP A 149 -6.43 -11.56 10.84
C ASP A 149 -6.67 -10.60 9.64
N GLY A 150 -5.65 -10.45 8.78
CA GLY A 150 -5.69 -9.59 7.61
C GLY A 150 -5.29 -8.15 7.86
N TRP A 151 -4.64 -7.85 8.98
CA TRP A 151 -4.10 -6.50 9.22
C TRP A 151 -2.84 -6.25 8.38
N PRO A 152 -2.78 -5.19 7.54
CA PRO A 152 -1.60 -4.91 6.73
C PRO A 152 -0.44 -4.46 7.62
N LEU A 153 0.70 -5.14 7.49
CA LEU A 153 1.92 -4.89 8.25
C LEU A 153 2.99 -4.19 7.42
N TRP A 154 3.07 -4.53 6.13
CA TRP A 154 4.12 -4.04 5.23
C TRP A 154 3.63 -3.98 3.78
N VAL A 155 4.20 -3.05 3.01
CA VAL A 155 3.95 -2.91 1.57
C VAL A 155 5.26 -2.80 0.79
N SER A 156 5.34 -3.51 -0.34
CA SER A 156 6.53 -3.51 -1.18
C SER A 156 6.71 -2.22 -1.97
N PRO A 157 7.93 -1.94 -2.44
CA PRO A 157 8.10 -1.06 -3.58
C PRO A 157 7.25 -1.55 -4.76
N VAL A 158 6.75 -0.61 -5.54
CA VAL A 158 5.94 -0.91 -6.72
C VAL A 158 6.78 -1.56 -7.81
N ARG A 159 6.18 -2.55 -8.48
CA ARG A 159 6.67 -3.17 -9.70
C ARG A 159 5.72 -2.90 -10.86
N PRO A 160 6.17 -2.99 -12.12
CA PRO A 160 5.29 -2.92 -13.27
C PRO A 160 4.11 -3.90 -13.20
N GLY A 161 2.90 -3.47 -13.54
CA GLY A 161 1.68 -4.30 -13.41
C GLY A 161 1.63 -5.56 -14.28
N ARG A 162 2.52 -5.67 -15.27
CA ARG A 162 2.71 -6.88 -16.07
C ARG A 162 3.44 -8.00 -15.33
N GLU A 163 4.20 -7.67 -14.30
CA GLU A 163 5.04 -8.64 -13.61
C GLU A 163 4.22 -9.56 -12.71
N HIS A 164 4.60 -10.85 -12.73
CA HIS A 164 4.01 -11.87 -11.87
C HIS A 164 4.40 -11.64 -10.41
N ASP A 165 3.50 -11.99 -9.48
CA ASP A 165 3.69 -11.75 -8.04
C ASP A 165 4.97 -12.39 -7.49
N THR A 166 5.26 -13.64 -7.87
CA THR A 166 6.55 -14.30 -7.52
C THR A 166 7.77 -13.48 -7.97
N THR A 167 7.73 -12.86 -9.16
CA THR A 167 8.84 -12.02 -9.64
C THR A 167 8.96 -10.76 -8.78
N CYS A 168 7.85 -10.09 -8.50
CA CYS A 168 7.81 -8.92 -7.64
C CYS A 168 8.38 -9.22 -6.24
N ALA A 169 7.89 -10.29 -5.60
CA ALA A 169 8.35 -10.72 -4.29
C ALA A 169 9.85 -11.09 -4.31
N ARG A 170 10.32 -11.81 -5.34
CA ARG A 170 11.74 -12.17 -5.47
C ARG A 170 12.63 -10.95 -5.60
N THR A 171 12.27 -9.98 -6.45
CA THR A 171 13.04 -8.75 -6.67
C THR A 171 13.28 -7.98 -5.38
N HIS A 172 12.35 -8.03 -4.44
CA HIS A 172 12.45 -7.33 -3.15
C HIS A 172 13.02 -8.20 -2.02
N GLY A 173 13.51 -9.40 -2.32
CA GLY A 173 14.08 -10.31 -1.31
C GLY A 173 13.03 -10.91 -0.37
N LEU A 174 11.73 -10.74 -0.64
CA LEU A 174 10.65 -11.20 0.24
C LEU A 174 10.69 -12.72 0.41
N LEU A 175 10.88 -13.44 -0.68
CA LEU A 175 10.93 -14.90 -0.65
C LEU A 175 12.05 -15.40 0.26
N ALA A 176 13.24 -14.80 0.17
CA ALA A 176 14.37 -15.17 1.01
C ALA A 176 14.12 -14.86 2.48
N ALA A 177 13.60 -13.66 2.79
CA ALA A 177 13.29 -13.24 4.16
C ALA A 177 12.21 -14.12 4.81
N LEU A 178 11.14 -14.43 4.08
CA LEU A 178 10.01 -15.20 4.60
C LEU A 178 10.34 -16.69 4.72
N ASN A 179 11.12 -17.28 3.80
CA ASN A 179 11.62 -18.64 3.99
C ASN A 179 12.55 -18.72 5.21
N ARG A 180 13.41 -17.71 5.42
CA ARG A 180 14.26 -17.65 6.62
C ARG A 180 13.43 -17.61 7.89
N LEU A 181 12.38 -16.79 7.93
CA LEU A 181 11.46 -16.72 9.06
C LEU A 181 10.84 -18.08 9.37
N ALA A 182 10.33 -18.76 8.34
CA ALA A 182 9.77 -20.10 8.49
C ALA A 182 10.81 -21.12 9.00
N THR A 183 12.05 -21.08 8.51
CA THR A 183 13.10 -22.01 8.95
C THR A 183 13.55 -21.77 10.39
N ILE A 184 13.71 -20.51 10.79
CA ILE A 184 14.30 -20.17 12.10
C ILE A 184 13.25 -20.21 13.21
N LEU A 185 12.00 -19.80 12.91
CA LEU A 185 10.97 -19.55 13.91
C LEU A 185 9.70 -20.38 13.70
N ASP A 186 9.66 -21.25 12.69
CA ASP A 186 8.47 -22.04 12.32
C ASP A 186 7.22 -21.17 12.04
N ILE A 187 7.44 -19.95 11.53
CA ILE A 187 6.36 -19.05 11.10
C ILE A 187 6.22 -19.14 9.57
N PRO A 188 5.31 -19.96 9.04
CA PRO A 188 5.09 -20.07 7.61
C PRO A 188 4.40 -18.81 7.05
N THR A 189 4.53 -18.64 5.73
CA THR A 189 3.75 -17.63 4.98
C THR A 189 2.66 -18.30 4.16
N LEU A 190 1.42 -17.86 4.36
CA LEU A 190 0.28 -18.30 3.58
C LEU A 190 0.06 -17.34 2.40
N THR A 191 -0.24 -17.91 1.24
CA THR A 191 -0.31 -17.14 0.00
C THR A 191 -1.18 -17.82 -1.05
N ASP A 192 -1.42 -17.13 -2.15
CA ASP A 192 -2.17 -17.62 -3.29
C ASP A 192 -1.31 -18.51 -4.23
N LEU A 193 -1.91 -18.97 -5.32
CA LEU A 193 -1.20 -19.76 -6.34
C LEU A 193 -0.18 -18.92 -7.14
N GLY A 194 -0.24 -17.59 -7.06
CA GLY A 194 0.73 -16.68 -7.68
C GLY A 194 2.14 -16.82 -7.11
N HIS A 195 2.28 -17.55 -5.99
CA HIS A 195 3.51 -17.80 -5.24
C HIS A 195 3.85 -19.29 -5.09
N GLU A 196 3.35 -20.16 -5.97
CA GLU A 196 3.57 -21.62 -5.85
C GLU A 196 5.04 -22.05 -5.84
N ASN A 197 5.94 -21.23 -6.41
CA ASN A 197 7.38 -21.49 -6.47
C ASN A 197 8.17 -20.61 -5.49
N ALA A 198 7.53 -20.18 -4.39
CA ALA A 198 8.12 -19.27 -3.40
C ALA A 198 9.08 -19.94 -2.41
N GLY A 199 9.05 -21.27 -2.28
CA GLY A 199 9.93 -22.06 -1.41
C GLY A 199 9.19 -22.77 -0.26
N PRO A 200 9.90 -23.61 0.51
CA PRO A 200 9.31 -24.51 1.50
C PRO A 200 8.70 -23.79 2.72
N GLY A 201 9.01 -22.53 2.96
CA GLY A 201 8.38 -21.70 4.01
C GLY A 201 6.98 -21.22 3.65
N PHE A 202 6.54 -21.42 2.40
CA PHE A 202 5.23 -20.98 1.94
C PHE A 202 4.20 -22.10 1.96
N ARG A 203 2.94 -21.74 2.14
CA ARG A 203 1.78 -22.62 1.99
C ARG A 203 0.80 -21.94 1.04
N HIS A 204 0.47 -22.63 -0.04
CA HIS A 204 -0.45 -22.17 -1.06
C HIS A 204 -1.41 -23.31 -1.41
N PRO A 205 -2.56 -23.04 -2.05
CA PRO A 205 -3.46 -24.10 -2.47
C PRO A 205 -2.78 -25.16 -3.35
N VAL A 206 -3.24 -26.40 -3.27
CA VAL A 206 -2.81 -27.48 -4.16
C VAL A 206 -3.62 -27.42 -5.45
N LYS A 207 -2.95 -27.29 -6.59
CA LYS A 207 -3.57 -27.35 -7.92
C LYS A 207 -4.12 -28.75 -8.20
N LYS A 208 -5.28 -28.82 -8.86
CA LYS A 208 -5.82 -30.09 -9.36
C LYS A 208 -4.88 -30.66 -10.43
N PRO A 209 -4.34 -31.89 -10.27
CA PRO A 209 -3.51 -32.49 -11.29
C PRO A 209 -4.30 -32.78 -12.56
N ARG A 210 -3.67 -32.69 -13.73
CA ARG A 210 -4.33 -32.99 -15.01
C ARG A 210 -4.83 -34.43 -15.01
N GLY A 211 -6.12 -34.63 -15.28
CA GLY A 211 -6.75 -35.95 -15.35
C GLY A 211 -6.94 -36.67 -14.01
N ARG A 212 -6.76 -36.00 -12.87
CA ARG A 212 -7.00 -36.57 -11.54
C ARG A 212 -7.80 -35.65 -10.65
N GLU A 213 -8.49 -36.21 -9.67
CA GLU A 213 -9.18 -35.44 -8.62
C GLU A 213 -8.24 -35.06 -7.48
N LEU A 214 -8.60 -33.97 -6.78
CA LEU A 214 -7.97 -33.65 -5.50
C LEU A 214 -8.37 -34.70 -4.45
N THR A 215 -7.39 -35.19 -3.69
CA THR A 215 -7.64 -36.03 -2.53
C THR A 215 -8.47 -35.26 -1.49
N THR A 216 -9.17 -35.97 -0.61
CA THR A 216 -9.91 -35.35 0.50
C THR A 216 -9.01 -34.43 1.33
N ARG A 217 -7.78 -34.88 1.64
CA ARG A 217 -6.78 -34.08 2.34
C ARG A 217 -6.46 -32.77 1.61
N HIS A 218 -6.25 -32.80 0.30
CA HIS A 218 -6.00 -31.58 -0.48
C HIS A 218 -7.22 -30.67 -0.54
N LYS A 219 -8.45 -31.22 -0.61
CA LYS A 219 -9.68 -30.42 -0.57
C LYS A 219 -9.83 -29.71 0.78
N THR A 220 -9.65 -30.41 1.89
CA THR A 220 -9.69 -29.84 3.24
C THR A 220 -8.61 -28.77 3.44
N PHE A 221 -7.37 -29.06 3.04
CA PHE A 221 -6.29 -28.08 3.09
C PHE A 221 -6.61 -26.82 2.26
N ASN A 222 -7.10 -27.00 1.04
CA ASN A 222 -7.50 -25.87 0.18
C ASN A 222 -8.66 -25.06 0.78
N GLN A 223 -9.59 -25.68 1.51
CA GLN A 223 -10.66 -24.96 2.21
C GLN A 223 -10.09 -24.06 3.32
N VAL A 224 -9.16 -24.57 4.13
CA VAL A 224 -8.48 -23.78 5.17
C VAL A 224 -7.72 -22.61 4.55
N ILE A 225 -6.90 -22.88 3.53
CA ILE A 225 -6.11 -21.83 2.86
C ILE A 225 -7.01 -20.77 2.22
N ARG A 226 -8.17 -21.14 1.66
CA ARG A 226 -9.11 -20.15 1.10
C ARG A 226 -9.67 -19.20 2.16
N GLY A 227 -10.03 -19.71 3.35
CA GLY A 227 -10.49 -18.87 4.45
C GLY A 227 -9.42 -17.84 4.87
N ILE A 228 -8.16 -18.27 4.90
CA ILE A 228 -7.04 -17.40 5.26
C ILE A 228 -6.67 -16.44 4.11
N HIS A 229 -6.81 -16.86 2.86
CA HIS A 229 -6.65 -15.96 1.72
C HIS A 229 -7.65 -14.80 1.78
N GLY A 230 -8.89 -15.04 2.22
CA GLY A 230 -9.83 -13.94 2.48
C GLY A 230 -9.31 -12.91 3.49
N ALA A 231 -8.49 -13.32 4.46
CA ALA A 231 -7.82 -12.39 5.37
C ALA A 231 -6.69 -11.60 4.67
N ALA A 232 -5.92 -12.23 3.78
CA ALA A 232 -4.90 -11.53 2.99
C ALA A 232 -5.53 -10.50 2.04
N GLU A 233 -6.62 -10.85 1.35
CA GLU A 233 -7.39 -9.95 0.49
C GLU A 233 -7.96 -8.77 1.32
N ARG A 234 -8.42 -9.02 2.55
CA ARG A 234 -8.86 -7.98 3.48
C ARG A 234 -7.77 -6.94 3.75
N ALA A 235 -6.50 -7.33 3.81
CA ALA A 235 -5.41 -6.37 4.02
C ALA A 235 -5.31 -5.36 2.86
N ASN A 236 -5.44 -5.87 1.63
CA ASN A 236 -5.46 -5.05 0.42
C ASN A 236 -6.71 -4.16 0.36
N ASP A 237 -7.85 -4.70 0.76
CA ASP A 237 -9.11 -3.97 0.82
C ASP A 237 -9.10 -2.89 1.89
N LEU A 238 -8.52 -3.11 3.08
CA LEU A 238 -8.37 -2.09 4.11
C LEU A 238 -7.62 -0.87 3.56
N LEU A 239 -6.53 -1.07 2.81
CA LEU A 239 -5.80 0.04 2.19
C LEU A 239 -6.63 0.75 1.11
N LYS A 240 -7.27 0.00 0.20
CA LYS A 240 -8.00 0.56 -0.96
C LYS A 240 -9.38 1.14 -0.62
N ALA A 241 -10.05 0.57 0.37
CA ALA A 241 -11.37 1.00 0.82
C ALA A 241 -11.24 2.29 1.62
N THR A 242 -10.30 2.34 2.58
CA THR A 242 -10.03 3.51 3.42
C THR A 242 -9.44 4.66 2.61
N PHE A 243 -8.51 4.40 1.69
CA PHE A 243 -7.87 5.45 0.90
C PHE A 243 -8.26 5.38 -0.57
N LYS A 244 -9.23 6.23 -0.96
CA LYS A 244 -9.66 6.35 -2.36
C LYS A 244 -8.51 6.66 -3.33
N ALA A 245 -7.44 7.33 -2.87
CA ALA A 245 -6.24 7.56 -3.66
C ALA A 245 -5.59 6.27 -4.21
N LEU A 246 -5.73 5.13 -3.52
CA LEU A 246 -5.21 3.84 -3.97
C LEU A 246 -6.14 3.11 -4.96
N ARG A 247 -7.37 3.59 -5.18
CA ARG A 247 -8.28 2.98 -6.17
C ARG A 247 -7.87 3.29 -7.61
N ARG A 248 -7.27 4.47 -7.82
CA ARG A 248 -6.67 4.90 -9.10
C ARG A 248 -5.69 6.04 -8.84
N VAL A 249 -4.41 5.76 -8.98
CA VAL A 249 -3.33 6.76 -8.84
C VAL A 249 -3.19 7.54 -10.15
N SER A 250 -3.42 8.85 -10.09
CA SER A 250 -3.23 9.77 -11.22
C SER A 250 -1.85 10.46 -11.22
N LEU A 251 -0.98 10.07 -10.29
CA LEU A 251 0.43 10.49 -10.27
C LEU A 251 1.27 9.50 -11.07
N ASP A 252 2.56 9.80 -11.24
CA ASP A 252 3.54 8.86 -11.78
C ASP A 252 3.42 7.47 -11.09
N PRO A 253 3.34 6.37 -11.86
CA PRO A 253 3.24 5.02 -11.29
C PRO A 253 4.36 4.67 -10.31
N GLY A 254 5.56 5.20 -10.49
CA GLY A 254 6.67 5.03 -9.54
C GLY A 254 6.37 5.62 -8.15
N SER A 255 5.44 6.58 -8.06
CA SER A 255 5.00 7.14 -6.78
C SER A 255 4.09 6.22 -5.98
N ILE A 256 3.56 5.12 -6.55
CA ILE A 256 2.74 4.14 -5.84
C ILE A 256 3.43 3.64 -4.57
N THR A 257 4.75 3.40 -4.61
CA THR A 257 5.52 2.99 -3.42
C THR A 257 5.30 3.95 -2.24
N ARG A 258 5.45 5.26 -2.49
CA ARG A 258 5.29 6.27 -1.44
C ARG A 258 3.84 6.40 -1.00
N ILE A 259 2.90 6.31 -1.93
CA ILE A 259 1.46 6.41 -1.64
C ILE A 259 1.02 5.23 -0.78
N ALA A 260 1.39 4.00 -1.13
CA ALA A 260 1.04 2.80 -0.38
C ALA A 260 1.69 2.79 1.02
N ARG A 261 2.96 3.19 1.14
CA ARG A 261 3.65 3.31 2.44
C ARG A 261 3.01 4.36 3.33
N ALA A 262 2.69 5.53 2.77
CA ALA A 262 2.01 6.58 3.51
C ALA A 262 0.59 6.17 3.92
N ALA A 263 -0.15 5.47 3.05
CA ALA A 263 -1.46 4.89 3.37
C ALA A 263 -1.36 3.89 4.53
N LEU A 264 -0.37 3.00 4.53
CA LEU A 264 -0.11 2.08 5.64
C LEU A 264 0.11 2.85 6.96
N VAL A 265 0.96 3.86 6.97
CA VAL A 265 1.21 4.69 8.16
C VAL A 265 -0.07 5.39 8.63
N LEU A 266 -0.84 5.98 7.71
CA LEU A 266 -2.11 6.62 8.04
C LEU A 266 -3.13 5.63 8.61
N LEU A 267 -3.20 4.41 8.11
CA LEU A 267 -4.08 3.36 8.64
C LEU A 267 -3.69 2.97 10.06
N GLN A 268 -2.39 2.80 10.32
CA GLN A 268 -1.86 2.49 11.64
C GLN A 268 -2.12 3.65 12.62
N LEU A 269 -1.97 4.89 12.16
CA LEU A 269 -2.29 6.08 12.95
C LEU A 269 -3.79 6.19 13.23
N GLU A 270 -4.66 5.91 12.26
CA GLU A 270 -6.11 6.03 12.42
C GLU A 270 -6.68 4.97 13.36
N THR A 271 -6.09 3.79 13.38
CA THR A 271 -6.55 2.66 14.20
C THR A 271 -5.79 2.47 15.50
N GLY A 272 -4.60 3.09 15.63
CA GLY A 272 -3.69 2.87 16.76
C GLY A 272 -3.03 1.48 16.77
N ARG A 273 -3.04 0.76 15.64
CA ARG A 273 -2.53 -0.61 15.53
C ARG A 273 -1.34 -0.70 14.59
N THR A 274 -0.21 -1.23 15.06
CA THR A 274 1.02 -1.40 14.26
C THR A 274 1.39 -2.85 13.99
N THR A 275 0.75 -3.80 14.68
CA THR A 275 0.83 -5.25 14.53
C THR A 275 -0.56 -5.82 14.54
#